data_AF-A0A199W1C7-F1
#
_entry.id   AF-A0A199W1C7-F1
#
_cell.length_a   1.000
_cell.length_b   1.000
_cell.length_c   1.000
_cell.angle_alpha   90.00
_cell.angle_beta   90.00
_cell.angle_gamma   90.00
#
_symmetry.space_group_name_H-M   'P 1'
#
loop_
_entity.id
_entity.type
_entity.pdbx_description
1 polymer ?
#
loop_
_entity_poly.entity_id
_entity_poly.type
_entity_poly.pdbx_seq_one_letter_code
_entity_poly.pdbx_strand_id
1 'polypeptide(L)'
;MSEPQRERMDYELLEALRRGDERVVRTFFSQDTESSGFTAGRNSALHIVAGCGHLGLVKFICDKESFLLTAHNMAGETPLHCAAWAGADRIVSYFISVAAESHLLEQLLLAKDWDGKTALYAAAKEGRVAAARELLSKLPNQQAAAVDKKGVSPLYVAVLSGSLKVVQILIESPADAPYGGPNRQTALHAATMIKNPGS
;
A
#
# COMPACT_ATOMS: atom_id res chain seq x y z
N MET A 1 1.01 -8.14 33.77
CA MET A 1 0.02 -8.53 32.74
C MET A 1 0.80 -8.84 31.49
N SER A 2 1.02 -10.13 31.19
CA SER A 2 1.75 -10.58 30.00
C SER A 2 0.93 -10.27 28.75
N GLU A 3 1.52 -9.56 27.78
CA GLU A 3 0.94 -9.44 26.43
C GLU A 3 0.66 -10.85 25.88
N PRO A 4 -0.50 -11.09 25.24
CA PRO A 4 -0.72 -12.33 24.53
C PRO A 4 0.37 -12.44 23.47
N GLN A 5 1.20 -13.49 23.57
CA GLN A 5 2.16 -13.85 22.55
C GLN A 5 1.37 -14.06 21.25
N ARG A 6 1.34 -13.06 20.37
CA ARG A 6 0.77 -13.22 19.03
C ARG A 6 1.56 -14.33 18.34
N GLU A 7 0.89 -15.44 18.08
CA GLU A 7 1.53 -16.66 17.59
C GLU A 7 2.28 -16.38 16.28
N ARG A 8 3.47 -16.97 16.16
CA ARG A 8 4.30 -16.89 14.97
C ARG A 8 3.58 -17.61 13.83
N MET A 9 3.48 -16.96 12.67
CA MET A 9 2.87 -17.57 11.48
C MET A 9 3.60 -18.87 11.11
N ASP A 10 2.81 -19.93 10.92
CA ASP A 10 3.30 -21.23 10.49
C ASP A 10 4.03 -21.12 9.13
N TYR A 11 5.09 -21.92 8.96
CA TYR A 11 5.93 -21.86 7.77
C TYR A 11 5.20 -22.38 6.52
N GLU A 12 4.42 -23.46 6.64
CA GLU A 12 3.62 -23.99 5.53
C GLU A 12 2.55 -22.98 5.12
N LEU A 13 1.88 -22.36 6.10
CA LEU A 13 0.94 -21.28 5.83
C LEU A 13 1.61 -20.10 5.11
N LEU A 14 2.76 -19.64 5.59
CA LEU A 14 3.51 -18.54 4.98
C LEU A 14 3.86 -18.83 3.51
N GLU A 15 4.34 -20.04 3.22
CA GLU A 15 4.71 -20.42 1.85
C GLU A 15 3.47 -20.56 0.95
N ALA A 16 2.37 -21.11 1.49
CA ALA A 16 1.10 -21.19 0.78
C ALA A 16 0.55 -19.79 0.43
N LEU A 17 0.60 -18.84 1.37
CA LEU A 17 0.20 -17.45 1.14
C LEU A 17 1.05 -16.77 0.06
N ARG A 18 2.36 -17.02 0.04
CA ARG A 18 3.27 -16.47 -0.98
C ARG A 18 3.01 -17.03 -2.37
N ARG A 19 2.73 -18.34 -2.45
CA ARG A 19 2.45 -19.04 -3.72
C ARG A 19 1.03 -18.84 -4.24
N GLY A 20 0.10 -18.44 -3.37
CA GLY A 20 -1.31 -18.35 -3.72
C GLY A 20 -2.03 -19.70 -3.66
N ASP A 21 -1.54 -20.65 -2.86
CA ASP A 21 -2.18 -21.96 -2.71
C ASP A 21 -3.46 -21.84 -1.86
N GLU A 22 -4.58 -21.61 -2.55
CA GLU A 22 -5.88 -21.46 -1.90
C GLU A 22 -6.31 -22.67 -1.08
N ARG A 23 -5.92 -23.89 -1.48
CA ARG A 23 -6.36 -25.11 -0.79
C ARG A 23 -5.74 -25.17 0.60
N VAL A 24 -4.42 -24.96 0.68
CA VAL A 24 -3.69 -24.99 1.95
C VAL A 24 -4.17 -23.83 2.83
N VAL A 25 -4.21 -22.61 2.30
CA VAL A 25 -4.67 -21.43 3.07
C VAL A 25 -6.08 -21.63 3.61
N ARG A 26 -7.04 -22.09 2.79
CA ARG A 26 -8.42 -22.34 3.26
C ARG A 26 -8.48 -23.40 4.34
N THR A 27 -7.61 -24.41 4.29
CA THR A 27 -7.54 -25.46 5.32
C THR A 27 -7.11 -24.88 6.66
N PHE A 28 -6.03 -24.08 6.69
CA PHE A 28 -5.57 -23.38 7.89
C PHE A 28 -6.68 -22.49 8.49
N PHE A 29 -7.37 -21.71 7.65
CA PHE A 29 -8.42 -20.78 8.10
C PHE A 29 -9.76 -21.47 8.45
N SER A 30 -9.90 -22.76 8.18
CA SER A 30 -11.11 -23.54 8.53
C SER A 30 -10.97 -24.28 9.86
N GLN A 31 -9.75 -24.39 10.41
CA GLN A 31 -9.47 -25.17 11.61
C GLN A 31 -9.66 -24.42 12.94
N ASP A 32 -10.30 -23.25 12.94
CA ASP A 32 -10.52 -22.41 14.15
C ASP A 32 -9.23 -22.17 14.96
N THR A 33 -8.06 -22.16 14.31
CA THR A 33 -6.81 -21.72 14.92
C THR A 33 -6.89 -20.22 15.13
N GLU A 34 -6.93 -19.77 16.39
CA GLU A 34 -7.23 -18.39 16.84
C GLU A 34 -6.34 -17.28 16.27
N SER A 35 -5.33 -17.59 15.45
CA SER A 35 -4.58 -16.56 14.74
C SER A 35 -3.92 -17.12 13.48
N SER A 36 -4.12 -16.47 12.33
CA SER A 36 -3.24 -16.66 11.15
C SER A 36 -1.77 -16.28 11.43
N GLY A 37 -1.51 -15.77 12.64
CA GLY A 37 -0.20 -15.43 13.15
C GLY A 37 0.40 -14.25 12.40
N PHE A 38 1.61 -13.89 12.81
CA PHE A 38 2.37 -12.86 12.11
C PHE A 38 3.77 -13.37 11.77
N THR A 39 4.31 -12.89 10.66
CA THR A 39 5.74 -13.09 10.35
C THR A 39 6.62 -12.33 11.34
N ALA A 40 7.93 -12.57 11.33
CA ALA A 40 8.89 -11.79 12.13
C ALA A 40 8.82 -10.28 11.87
N GLY A 41 8.51 -9.88 10.63
CA GLY A 41 8.25 -8.49 10.24
C GLY A 41 6.83 -8.01 10.56
N ARG A 42 6.08 -8.71 11.41
CA ARG A 42 4.67 -8.45 11.74
C ARG A 42 3.71 -8.36 10.53
N ASN A 43 4.09 -8.89 9.36
CA ASN A 43 3.16 -9.02 8.25
C ASN A 43 2.08 -10.04 8.63
N SER A 44 0.82 -9.62 8.52
CA SER A 44 -0.34 -10.52 8.56
C SER A 44 -0.48 -11.28 7.24
N ALA A 45 -1.36 -12.28 7.20
CA ALA A 45 -1.69 -12.98 5.96
C ALA A 45 -2.10 -12.02 4.84
N LEU A 46 -2.88 -10.99 5.17
CA LEU A 46 -3.37 -9.99 4.21
C LEU A 46 -2.24 -9.14 3.60
N HIS A 47 -1.20 -8.80 4.36
CA HIS A 47 -0.01 -8.12 3.81
C HIS A 47 0.67 -8.96 2.74
N ILE A 48 0.85 -10.26 3.03
CA ILE A 48 1.57 -11.19 2.16
C ILE A 48 0.81 -11.37 0.85
N VAL A 49 -0.48 -11.72 0.91
CA VAL A 49 -1.26 -11.99 -0.32
C VAL A 49 -1.49 -10.72 -1.13
N ALA A 50 -1.58 -9.56 -0.49
CA ALA A 50 -1.65 -8.26 -1.16
C ALA A 50 -0.36 -7.94 -1.91
N GLY A 51 0.80 -8.14 -1.27
CA GLY A 51 2.11 -7.94 -1.89
C GLY A 51 2.44 -8.97 -2.98
N CYS A 52 1.89 -10.18 -2.89
CA CYS A 52 2.05 -11.22 -3.91
C CYS A 52 1.02 -11.15 -5.05
N GLY A 53 -0.03 -10.34 -4.94
CA GLY A 53 -1.03 -10.17 -6.01
C GLY A 53 -2.16 -11.22 -6.03
N HIS A 54 -2.36 -11.99 -4.95
CA HIS A 54 -3.34 -13.08 -4.89
C HIS A 54 -4.75 -12.60 -4.52
N LEU A 55 -5.48 -12.04 -5.49
CA LEU A 55 -6.81 -11.45 -5.26
C LEU A 55 -7.83 -12.44 -4.65
N GLY A 56 -7.82 -13.71 -5.07
CA GLY A 56 -8.75 -14.73 -4.53
C GLY A 56 -8.56 -14.93 -3.02
N LEU A 57 -7.30 -15.02 -2.59
CA LEU A 57 -6.93 -15.10 -1.17
C LEU A 57 -7.21 -13.81 -0.41
N VAL A 58 -6.96 -12.65 -1.02
CA VAL A 58 -7.30 -11.35 -0.40
C VAL A 58 -8.79 -11.30 -0.04
N LYS A 59 -9.67 -11.64 -0.98
CA LYS A 59 -11.11 -11.67 -0.74
C LYS A 59 -11.48 -12.62 0.39
N PHE A 60 -10.98 -13.86 0.30
CA PHE A 60 -11.22 -14.88 1.32
C PHE A 60 -10.76 -14.45 2.72
N ILE A 61 -9.57 -13.86 2.84
CA ILE A 61 -9.04 -13.41 4.12
C ILE A 61 -9.81 -12.18 4.63
N CYS A 62 -10.19 -11.23 3.78
CA CYS A 62 -11.02 -10.09 4.20
C CYS A 62 -12.40 -10.52 4.71
N ASP A 63 -13.01 -11.55 4.11
CA ASP A 63 -14.30 -12.10 4.56
C ASP A 63 -14.21 -12.73 5.97
N LYS A 64 -13.02 -13.23 6.35
CA LYS A 64 -12.77 -13.89 7.64
C LYS A 64 -12.20 -12.94 8.70
N GLU A 65 -11.27 -12.10 8.30
CA GLU A 65 -10.42 -11.27 9.16
C GLU A 65 -10.37 -9.82 8.65
N SER A 66 -11.54 -9.19 8.45
CA SER A 66 -11.65 -7.82 7.91
C SER A 66 -10.86 -6.76 8.69
N PHE A 67 -10.66 -6.98 10.00
CA PHE A 67 -9.84 -6.12 10.86
C PHE A 67 -8.37 -6.02 10.40
N LEU A 68 -7.87 -6.95 9.60
CA LEU A 68 -6.51 -6.91 9.05
C LEU A 68 -6.32 -5.85 7.98
N LEU A 69 -7.40 -5.29 7.42
CA LEU A 69 -7.35 -4.29 6.36
C LEU A 69 -6.54 -3.04 6.77
N THR A 70 -6.60 -2.68 8.05
CA THR A 70 -5.89 -1.53 8.64
C THR A 70 -4.74 -1.95 9.56
N ALA A 71 -4.37 -3.24 9.58
CA ALA A 71 -3.24 -3.71 10.39
C ALA A 71 -1.92 -3.11 9.88
N HIS A 72 -1.01 -2.83 10.82
CA HIS A 72 0.32 -2.32 10.52
C HIS A 72 1.40 -3.36 10.80
N ASN A 73 2.36 -3.49 9.87
CA ASN A 73 3.50 -4.38 10.02
C ASN A 73 4.70 -3.71 10.75
N MET A 74 5.82 -4.45 10.71
CA MET A 74 7.24 -4.13 10.90
C MET A 74 7.81 -2.77 10.51
N ALA A 75 7.12 -2.08 9.60
CA ALA A 75 7.53 -0.84 8.98
C ALA A 75 6.40 0.21 9.06
N GLY A 76 5.29 -0.13 9.72
CA GLY A 76 4.08 0.68 9.75
C GLY A 76 3.24 0.57 8.48
N GLU A 77 3.60 -0.30 7.53
CA GLU A 77 2.86 -0.47 6.30
C GLU A 77 1.54 -1.20 6.58
N THR A 78 0.50 -0.83 5.82
CA THR A 78 -0.77 -1.57 5.76
C THR A 78 -0.78 -2.52 4.55
N PRO A 79 -1.71 -3.48 4.45
CA PRO A 79 -1.82 -4.32 3.25
C PRO A 79 -1.99 -3.52 1.96
N LEU A 80 -2.61 -2.34 2.03
CA LEU A 80 -2.73 -1.44 0.88
C LEU A 80 -1.38 -0.90 0.40
N HIS A 81 -0.41 -0.66 1.28
CA HIS A 81 0.95 -0.29 0.90
C HIS A 81 1.62 -1.42 0.10
N CYS A 82 1.49 -2.67 0.58
CA CYS A 82 2.04 -3.84 -0.12
C CYS A 82 1.40 -4.03 -1.50
N ALA A 83 0.07 -3.91 -1.62
CA ALA A 83 -0.63 -3.98 -2.91
C ALA A 83 -0.19 -2.87 -3.87
N ALA A 84 -0.06 -1.64 -3.36
CA ALA A 84 0.36 -0.48 -4.15
C ALA A 84 1.80 -0.60 -4.63
N TRP A 85 2.72 -1.09 -3.78
CA TRP A 85 4.11 -1.36 -4.14
C TRP A 85 4.21 -2.47 -5.21
N ALA A 86 3.44 -3.55 -5.04
CA ALA A 86 3.38 -4.65 -5.99
C ALA A 86 2.73 -4.25 -7.34
N GLY A 87 1.92 -3.19 -7.34
CA GLY A 87 1.14 -2.76 -8.49
C GLY A 87 -0.10 -3.63 -8.73
N ALA A 88 -0.62 -4.29 -7.69
CA ALA A 88 -1.81 -5.12 -7.76
C ALA A 88 -3.08 -4.25 -7.75
N ASP A 89 -3.35 -3.57 -8.86
CA ASP A 89 -4.46 -2.64 -9.07
C ASP A 89 -5.83 -3.22 -8.67
N ARG A 90 -6.11 -4.48 -9.05
CA ARG A 90 -7.38 -5.13 -8.68
C ARG A 90 -7.55 -5.33 -7.17
N ILE A 91 -6.45 -5.54 -6.44
CA ILE A 91 -6.46 -5.64 -4.97
C ILE A 91 -6.65 -4.26 -4.36
N VAL A 92 -6.01 -3.22 -4.91
CA VAL A 92 -6.23 -1.83 -4.52
C VAL A 92 -7.70 -1.45 -4.68
N SER A 93 -8.31 -1.70 -5.83
CA SER A 93 -9.74 -1.42 -6.07
C SER A 93 -10.63 -2.17 -5.08
N TYR A 94 -10.33 -3.45 -4.80
CA TYR A 94 -11.08 -4.24 -3.84
C TYR A 94 -10.98 -3.67 -2.42
N PHE A 95 -9.77 -3.33 -1.95
CA PHE A 95 -9.58 -2.71 -0.64
C PHE A 95 -10.31 -1.37 -0.51
N ILE A 96 -10.33 -0.56 -1.57
CA ILE A 96 -11.10 0.69 -1.61
C ILE A 96 -12.60 0.42 -1.46
N SER A 97 -13.14 -0.60 -2.14
CA SER A 97 -14.56 -0.99 -2.02
C SER A 97 -14.91 -1.39 -0.59
N VAL A 98 -14.16 -2.33 -0.01
CA VAL A 98 -14.40 -2.83 1.36
C VAL A 98 -14.26 -1.70 2.39
N ALA A 99 -13.28 -0.82 2.22
CA ALA A 99 -13.09 0.32 3.11
C ALA A 99 -14.19 1.37 2.98
N ALA A 100 -14.74 1.58 1.78
CA ALA A 100 -15.89 2.46 1.58
C ALA A 100 -17.15 1.91 2.26
N GLU A 101 -17.40 0.60 2.13
CA GLU A 101 -18.51 -0.10 2.79
C GLU A 101 -18.39 -0.08 4.32
N SER A 102 -17.17 -0.12 4.84
CA SER A 102 -16.90 -0.16 6.30
C SER A 102 -16.60 1.21 6.91
N HIS A 103 -16.75 2.31 6.16
CA HIS A 103 -16.39 3.67 6.60
C HIS A 103 -14.93 3.86 7.04
N LEU A 104 -14.01 3.03 6.53
CA LEU A 104 -12.57 3.08 6.80
C LEU A 104 -11.75 3.78 5.68
N LEU A 105 -12.43 4.37 4.70
CA LEU A 105 -11.80 4.86 3.47
C LEU A 105 -10.65 5.86 3.73
N GLU A 106 -10.89 6.88 4.54
CA GLU A 106 -9.86 7.89 4.87
C GLU A 106 -8.73 7.28 5.70
N GLN A 107 -9.07 6.49 6.72
CA GLN A 107 -8.09 5.79 7.55
C GLN A 107 -7.17 4.90 6.72
N LEU A 108 -7.71 4.20 5.71
CA LEU A 108 -6.95 3.27 4.89
C LEU A 108 -6.10 4.01 3.84
N LEU A 109 -6.68 4.96 3.10
CA LEU A 109 -6.02 5.65 1.99
C LEU A 109 -4.95 6.64 2.45
N LEU A 110 -5.17 7.27 3.61
CA LEU A 110 -4.24 8.23 4.20
C LEU A 110 -3.36 7.59 5.29
N ALA A 111 -3.45 6.27 5.48
CA ALA A 111 -2.56 5.55 6.38
C ALA A 111 -1.11 5.80 5.98
N LYS A 112 -0.27 6.06 6.98
CA LYS A 112 1.16 6.30 6.80
C LYS A 112 1.97 5.21 7.43
N ASP A 113 3.02 4.79 6.73
CA ASP A 113 4.09 3.98 7.31
C ASP A 113 4.90 4.79 8.35
N TRP A 114 5.89 4.16 8.97
CA TRP A 114 6.72 4.84 9.97
C TRP A 114 7.64 5.91 9.39
N ASP A 115 7.84 5.98 8.08
CA ASP A 115 8.51 7.09 7.41
C ASP A 115 7.55 8.20 6.99
N GLY A 116 6.24 8.04 7.22
CA GLY A 116 5.21 8.99 6.82
C GLY A 116 4.70 8.81 5.39
N LYS A 117 5.11 7.76 4.68
CA LYS A 117 4.74 7.49 3.29
C LYS A 117 3.38 6.81 3.23
N THR A 118 2.59 7.15 2.21
CA THR A 118 1.28 6.55 1.95
C THR A 118 1.37 5.45 0.88
N ALA A 119 0.30 4.68 0.68
CA ALA A 119 0.23 3.72 -0.41
C ALA A 119 0.44 4.37 -1.80
N LEU A 120 -0.03 5.60 -2.00
CA LEU A 120 0.20 6.35 -3.26
C LEU A 120 1.68 6.68 -3.45
N TYR A 121 2.40 7.00 -2.37
CA TYR A 121 3.85 7.18 -2.43
C TYR A 121 4.54 5.90 -2.93
N ALA A 122 4.17 4.73 -2.40
CA ALA A 122 4.73 3.46 -2.82
C ALA A 122 4.46 3.17 -4.30
N ALA A 123 3.21 3.34 -4.76
CA ALA A 123 2.86 3.18 -6.17
C ALA A 123 3.61 4.16 -7.08
N ALA A 124 3.79 5.42 -6.64
CA ALA A 124 4.52 6.45 -7.37
C ALA A 124 6.02 6.13 -7.52
N LYS A 125 6.65 5.72 -6.42
CA LYS A 125 8.05 5.32 -6.38
C LYS A 125 8.33 4.13 -7.30
N GLU A 126 7.46 3.13 -7.29
CA GLU A 126 7.63 1.92 -8.12
C GLU A 126 7.00 2.04 -9.52
N GLY A 127 6.46 3.21 -9.89
CA GLY A 127 5.89 3.45 -11.20
C GLY A 127 4.62 2.63 -11.53
N ARG A 128 3.85 2.24 -10.51
CA ARG A 128 2.64 1.42 -10.65
C ARG A 128 1.45 2.25 -11.11
N VAL A 129 1.39 2.50 -12.42
CA VAL A 129 0.40 3.39 -13.06
C VAL A 129 -1.05 3.02 -12.74
N ALA A 130 -1.42 1.74 -12.89
CA ALA A 130 -2.80 1.28 -12.65
C ALA A 130 -3.18 1.44 -11.17
N ALA A 131 -2.32 0.98 -10.25
CA ALA A 131 -2.54 1.13 -8.81
C ALA A 131 -2.63 2.61 -8.38
N ALA A 132 -1.79 3.49 -8.92
CA ALA A 132 -1.86 4.92 -8.65
C ALA A 132 -3.19 5.53 -9.11
N ARG A 133 -3.71 5.12 -10.28
CA ARG A 133 -5.02 5.56 -10.78
C ARG A 133 -6.16 5.10 -9.87
N GLU A 134 -6.13 3.84 -9.45
CA GLU A 134 -7.14 3.30 -8.53
C GLU A 134 -7.11 4.01 -7.18
N LEU A 135 -5.92 4.26 -6.63
CA LEU A 135 -5.76 5.03 -5.40
C LEU A 135 -6.33 6.44 -5.54
N LEU A 136 -6.07 7.15 -6.64
CA LEU A 136 -6.58 8.51 -6.87
C LEU A 136 -8.07 8.56 -7.23
N SER A 137 -8.75 7.43 -7.36
CA SER A 137 -10.20 7.41 -7.60
C SER A 137 -11.02 7.93 -6.41
N LYS A 138 -10.41 7.99 -5.22
CA LYS A 138 -10.98 8.50 -3.97
C LYS A 138 -9.97 9.43 -3.30
N LEU A 139 -10.46 10.49 -2.66
CA LEU A 139 -9.64 11.47 -1.94
C LEU A 139 -8.38 11.97 -2.72
N PRO A 140 -8.46 12.24 -4.05
CA PRO A 140 -7.28 12.51 -4.89
C PRO A 140 -6.43 13.66 -4.36
N ASN A 141 -7.08 14.73 -3.87
CA ASN A 141 -6.40 15.91 -3.37
C ASN A 141 -5.63 15.63 -2.08
N GLN A 142 -6.24 14.93 -1.11
CA GLN A 142 -5.59 14.57 0.15
C GLN A 142 -4.43 13.59 -0.07
N GLN A 143 -4.60 12.62 -0.98
CA GLN A 143 -3.57 11.66 -1.30
C GLN A 143 -2.39 12.29 -2.04
N ALA A 144 -2.65 13.16 -3.03
CA ALA A 144 -1.60 13.84 -3.78
C ALA A 144 -0.84 14.86 -2.92
N ALA A 145 -1.51 15.51 -1.97
CA ALA A 145 -0.91 16.47 -1.04
C ALA A 145 -0.16 15.81 0.14
N ALA A 146 -0.31 14.51 0.34
CA ALA A 146 0.38 13.81 1.42
C ALA A 146 1.90 13.88 1.24
N VAL A 147 2.62 14.16 2.32
CA VAL A 147 4.09 14.14 2.35
C VAL A 147 4.60 13.20 3.43
N ASP A 148 5.77 12.61 3.17
CA ASP A 148 6.52 11.83 4.15
C ASP A 148 7.17 12.73 5.21
N LYS A 149 7.88 12.14 6.18
CA LYS A 149 8.57 12.88 7.26
C LYS A 149 9.66 13.83 6.74
N LYS A 150 10.14 13.65 5.51
CA LYS A 150 11.14 14.51 4.86
C LYS A 150 10.49 15.57 3.97
N GLY A 151 9.16 15.64 3.94
CA GLY A 151 8.44 16.57 3.07
C GLY A 151 8.42 16.13 1.60
N VAL A 152 8.63 14.85 1.30
CA VAL A 152 8.57 14.31 -0.07
C VAL A 152 7.13 13.91 -0.40
N SER A 153 6.57 14.48 -1.46
CA SER A 153 5.26 14.11 -2.01
C SER A 153 5.32 12.92 -2.99
N PRO A 154 4.19 12.22 -3.23
CA PRO A 154 4.08 11.20 -4.27
C PRO A 154 4.51 11.69 -5.66
N LEU A 155 4.20 12.94 -6.01
CA LEU A 155 4.62 13.52 -7.27
C LEU A 155 6.15 13.67 -7.33
N TYR A 156 6.77 14.18 -6.27
CA TYR A 156 8.22 14.33 -6.22
C TYR A 156 8.93 12.97 -6.37
N VAL A 157 8.48 11.93 -5.67
CA VAL A 157 9.08 10.60 -5.80
C VAL A 157 8.79 9.95 -7.16
N ALA A 158 7.62 10.18 -7.78
CA ALA A 158 7.34 9.71 -9.14
C ALA A 158 8.30 10.34 -10.16
N VAL A 159 8.58 11.63 -10.01
CA VAL A 159 9.57 12.36 -10.82
C VAL A 159 10.95 11.74 -10.61
N LEU A 160 11.45 11.66 -9.37
CA LEU A 160 12.78 11.07 -9.09
C LEU A 160 12.93 9.63 -9.60
N SER A 161 11.85 8.86 -9.60
CA SER A 161 11.87 7.46 -10.06
C SER A 161 11.73 7.32 -11.59
N GLY A 162 11.58 8.43 -12.33
CA GLY A 162 11.40 8.42 -13.78
C GLY A 162 10.03 7.92 -14.25
N SER A 163 9.04 7.85 -13.34
CA SER A 163 7.71 7.29 -13.58
C SER A 163 6.79 8.26 -14.32
N LEU A 164 7.13 8.62 -15.56
CA LEU A 164 6.45 9.68 -16.34
C LEU A 164 4.92 9.52 -16.41
N LYS A 165 4.43 8.29 -16.55
CA LYS A 165 2.98 8.02 -16.59
C LYS A 165 2.29 8.31 -15.25
N VAL A 166 2.96 8.03 -14.12
CA VAL A 166 2.41 8.38 -12.79
C VAL A 166 2.48 9.89 -12.56
N VAL A 167 3.55 10.54 -13.02
CA VAL A 167 3.67 12.01 -13.02
C VAL A 167 2.51 12.65 -13.78
N GLN A 168 2.19 12.15 -14.98
CA GLN A 168 1.04 12.63 -15.78
C GLN A 168 -0.27 12.51 -14.98
N ILE A 169 -0.56 11.34 -14.42
CA ILE A 169 -1.78 11.12 -13.63
C ILE A 169 -1.86 12.07 -12.43
N LEU A 170 -0.74 12.30 -11.73
CA LEU A 170 -0.70 13.16 -10.55
C LEU A 170 -0.85 14.65 -10.89
N ILE A 171 -0.41 15.08 -12.08
CA ILE A 171 -0.57 16.46 -12.57
C ILE A 171 -1.98 16.69 -13.14
N GLU A 172 -2.54 15.69 -13.82
CA GLU A 172 -3.90 15.75 -14.39
C GLU A 172 -4.99 15.62 -13.31
N SER A 173 -4.65 15.05 -12.15
CA SER A 173 -5.53 15.06 -10.99
C SER A 173 -5.73 16.52 -10.52
N PRO A 174 -6.97 16.99 -10.29
CA PRO A 174 -7.31 18.39 -10.00
C PRO A 174 -6.87 18.86 -8.59
N ALA A 175 -5.65 18.52 -8.18
CA ALA A 175 -5.11 18.86 -6.88
C ALA A 175 -4.39 20.21 -6.93
N ASP A 176 -4.89 21.15 -6.12
CA ASP A 176 -4.11 22.26 -5.54
C ASP A 176 -3.02 21.70 -4.58
N ALA A 177 -2.34 20.62 -4.95
CA ALA A 177 -1.36 19.98 -4.11
C ALA A 177 -0.16 20.93 -3.93
N PRO A 178 0.29 21.18 -2.68
CA PRO A 178 1.56 21.84 -2.48
C PRO A 178 2.64 20.94 -3.08
N TYR A 179 3.21 21.35 -4.20
CA TYR A 179 4.21 20.61 -5.00
C TYR A 179 5.55 20.36 -4.26
N GLY A 180 5.57 20.44 -2.94
CA GLY A 180 6.76 20.41 -2.10
C GLY A 180 7.48 19.06 -2.14
N GLY A 181 8.76 19.13 -2.45
CA GLY A 181 9.79 18.23 -1.96
C GLY A 181 10.56 18.86 -0.80
N PRO A 182 11.59 18.17 -0.28
CA PRO A 182 12.48 18.71 0.75
C PRO A 182 13.05 20.08 0.34
N ASN A 183 13.20 20.99 1.30
CA ASN A 183 13.69 22.36 1.10
C ASN A 183 12.81 23.26 0.21
N ARG A 184 11.48 23.07 0.19
CA ARG A 184 10.52 23.85 -0.63
C ARG A 184 10.75 23.73 -2.14
N GLN A 185 11.52 22.74 -2.60
CA GLN A 185 11.68 22.49 -4.03
C GLN A 185 10.36 21.99 -4.61
N THR A 186 9.93 22.52 -5.74
CA THR A 186 8.71 22.01 -6.39
C THR A 186 9.00 20.74 -7.19
N ALA A 187 8.00 19.88 -7.41
CA ALA A 187 8.14 18.74 -8.31
C ALA A 187 8.62 19.13 -9.73
N LEU A 188 8.30 20.36 -10.18
CA LEU A 188 8.85 20.96 -11.40
C LEU A 188 10.38 21.13 -11.36
N HIS A 189 10.97 21.49 -10.21
CA HIS A 189 12.43 21.53 -10.05
C HIS A 189 13.06 20.13 -10.11
N ALA A 190 12.38 19.09 -9.64
CA ALA A 190 12.87 17.72 -9.83
C ALA A 190 12.79 17.28 -11.30
N ALA A 191 11.77 17.73 -12.05
CA ALA A 191 11.62 17.40 -13.47
C ALA A 191 12.71 18.05 -14.35
N THR A 192 13.22 19.22 -13.99
CA THR A 192 14.35 19.84 -14.69
C THR A 192 15.67 19.11 -14.45
N MET A 193 15.85 18.45 -13.29
CA MET A 193 17.02 17.62 -13.00
C MET A 193 17.07 16.33 -13.85
N ILE A 194 15.92 15.79 -14.25
CA ILE A 194 15.86 14.58 -15.10
C ILE A 194 16.20 14.87 -16.56
N LYS A 195 15.93 16.09 -17.04
CA LYS A 195 16.26 16.51 -18.41
C LYS A 195 17.75 16.79 -18.62
N ASN A 196 18.57 16.82 -17.56
CA ASN A 196 20.02 16.97 -17.66
C ASN A 196 20.77 15.74 -17.12
N PRO A 197 20.77 14.60 -17.84
CA PRO A 197 21.69 13.50 -17.54
C PRO A 197 23.07 13.78 -18.15
N GLY A 198 23.74 14.86 -17.71
CA GLY A 198 25.15 15.14 -18.06
C GLY A 198 25.45 16.52 -18.62
N SER A 199 25.46 17.53 -17.75
CA SER A 199 26.36 18.68 -17.92
C SER A 199 27.58 18.51 -17.04
#